data_AF-A0A7Y6A902-F1
#
_entry.id   AF-A0A7Y6A902-F1
#
_cell.length_a   1.000
_cell.length_b   1.000
_cell.length_c   1.000
_cell.angle_alpha   90.00
_cell.angle_beta   90.00
_cell.angle_gamma   90.00
#
_symmetry.space_group_name_H-M   'P 1'
#
loop_
_entity.id
_entity.type
_entity.pdbx_description
1 polymer ?
#
loop_
_entity_poly.entity_id
_entity_poly.type
_entity_poly.pdbx_seq_one_letter_code
_entity_poly.pdbx_strand_id
1 'polypeptide(L)'
;MGLFAVAACVVGVWFAVACVRLPDFGGVVHPYADRAVAAALRQHTANAVASVNFDQRAFDTLGEETILLAAVLGATMLLRPARDEHKERPAAARVLPTTRLFGTVLLPVTVLTGFYVVAHGQISPGGGFQGGVVLATGLHLAYVAADYRVLQRVRPLAVLDVADAVAAGAYTALGLVGIASGVAFLANTLPLGTFGTVTSGGLVPLVNAAVGIEVASGVIVLVARFLDQAVEVSGGRGRGGSAS
;
A
#
# COMPACT_ATOMS: atom_id res chain seq x y z
N MET A 1 15.74 32.26 -6.53
CA MET A 1 15.89 32.32 -5.05
C MET A 1 14.87 33.27 -4.41
N GLY A 2 14.85 34.58 -4.72
CA GLY A 2 13.89 35.53 -4.12
C GLY A 2 12.41 35.20 -4.32
N LEU A 3 11.99 34.85 -5.54
CA LEU A 3 10.60 34.46 -5.83
C LEU A 3 10.14 33.23 -5.03
N PHE A 4 11.01 32.22 -4.90
CA PHE A 4 10.72 31.02 -4.12
C PHE A 4 10.60 31.33 -2.63
N ALA A 5 11.49 32.16 -2.09
CA ALA A 5 11.43 32.59 -0.70
C ALA A 5 10.14 33.38 -0.41
N VAL A 6 9.75 34.30 -1.31
CA VAL A 6 8.49 35.04 -1.18
C VAL A 6 7.29 34.10 -1.24
N ALA A 7 7.26 33.17 -2.19
CA ALA A 7 6.18 32.17 -2.29
C ALA A 7 6.10 31.30 -1.03
N ALA A 8 7.24 30.81 -0.53
CA ALA A 8 7.30 30.02 0.70
C ALA A 8 6.82 30.82 1.92
N CYS A 9 7.18 32.11 2.04
CA CYS A 9 6.68 32.97 3.10
C CYS A 9 5.17 33.19 3.00
N VAL A 10 4.63 33.46 1.80
CA VAL A 10 3.19 33.65 1.60
C VAL A 10 2.42 32.38 1.98
N VAL A 11 2.86 31.21 1.50
CA VAL A 11 2.24 29.93 1.83
C VAL A 11 2.37 29.63 3.31
N GLY A 12 3.54 29.90 3.92
CA GLY A 12 3.77 29.69 5.35
C GLY A 12 2.89 30.56 6.23
N VAL A 13 2.75 31.85 5.91
CA VAL A 13 1.85 32.78 6.63
C VAL A 13 0.40 32.34 6.46
N TRP A 14 -0.02 32.01 5.24
CA TRP A 14 -1.37 31.54 4.97
C TRP A 14 -1.70 30.26 5.76
N PHE A 15 -0.78 29.29 5.78
CA PHE A 15 -0.90 28.06 6.56
C PHE A 15 -0.98 28.35 8.06
N ALA A 16 -0.10 29.21 8.59
CA ALA A 16 -0.13 29.59 10.00
C ALA A 16 -1.45 30.27 10.39
N VAL A 17 -1.98 31.18 9.55
CA VAL A 17 -3.29 31.81 9.75
C VAL A 17 -4.41 30.76 9.72
N ALA A 18 -4.33 29.78 8.82
CA ALA A 18 -5.30 28.69 8.75
C ALA A 18 -5.29 27.85 10.04
N CYS A 19 -4.11 27.51 10.57
CA CYS A 19 -3.98 26.77 11.83
C CYS A 19 -4.61 27.51 13.02
N VAL A 20 -4.46 28.84 13.10
CA VAL A 20 -5.05 29.65 14.18
C VAL A 20 -6.58 29.77 14.05
N ARG A 21 -7.15 29.51 12.87
CA ARG A 21 -8.61 29.53 12.62
C ARG A 21 -9.28 28.17 12.76
N LEU A 22 -8.55 27.13 13.15
CA LEU A 22 -9.14 25.81 13.36
C LEU A 22 -10.09 25.85 14.56
N PRO A 23 -11.20 25.10 14.51
CA PRO A 23 -12.08 24.95 15.67
C PRO A 23 -11.33 24.36 16.87
N ASP A 24 -11.74 24.76 18.07
CA ASP A 24 -11.24 24.17 19.31
C ASP A 24 -11.59 22.68 19.40
N PHE A 25 -10.73 21.91 20.08
CA PHE A 25 -10.96 20.49 20.30
C PHE A 25 -12.15 20.24 21.23
N GLY A 26 -12.93 19.21 20.95
CA GLY A 26 -14.06 18.78 21.81
C GLY A 26 -15.36 19.58 21.63
N GLY A 27 -15.42 20.48 20.63
CA GLY A 27 -16.67 21.16 20.25
C GLY A 27 -17.72 20.19 19.69
N VAL A 28 -18.99 20.56 19.83
CA VAL A 28 -20.15 19.77 19.34
C VAL A 28 -20.39 19.88 17.83
N VAL A 29 -19.78 20.88 17.18
CA VAL A 29 -19.85 21.10 15.74
C VAL A 29 -18.43 21.16 15.23
N HIS A 30 -18.12 20.35 14.22
CA HIS A 30 -16.84 20.41 13.53
C HIS A 30 -17.08 20.43 12.02
N PRO A 31 -16.91 21.59 11.35
CA PRO A 31 -17.38 21.81 9.98
C PRO A 31 -16.87 20.78 8.96
N TYR A 32 -15.67 20.23 9.16
CA TYR A 32 -15.13 19.19 8.28
C TYR A 32 -15.65 17.80 8.64
N ALA A 33 -15.81 17.49 9.93
CA ALA A 33 -16.25 16.17 10.36
C ALA A 33 -17.73 15.97 10.01
N ASP A 34 -18.55 16.99 10.27
CA ASP A 34 -19.99 16.95 9.97
C ASP A 34 -20.25 16.73 8.48
N ARG A 35 -19.47 17.40 7.61
CA ARG A 35 -19.57 17.22 6.16
C ARG A 35 -19.06 15.85 5.72
N ALA A 36 -17.91 15.41 6.24
CA ALA A 36 -17.29 14.15 5.86
C ALA A 36 -18.14 12.95 6.26
N VAL A 37 -18.68 12.93 7.50
CA VAL A 37 -19.55 11.86 8.00
C VAL A 37 -20.88 11.87 7.25
N ALA A 38 -21.48 13.04 7.02
CA ALA A 38 -22.72 13.12 6.25
C ALA A 38 -22.53 12.63 4.80
N ALA A 39 -21.39 12.93 4.18
CA ALA A 39 -21.05 12.42 2.85
C ALA A 39 -20.87 10.90 2.84
N ALA A 40 -20.15 10.34 3.84
CA ALA A 40 -19.97 8.91 3.98
C ALA A 40 -21.30 8.15 4.08
N LEU A 41 -22.23 8.65 4.90
CA LEU A 41 -23.58 8.07 5.03
C LEU A 41 -24.39 8.16 3.73
N ARG A 42 -24.34 9.28 3.02
CA ARG A 42 -25.01 9.43 1.70
C ARG A 42 -24.46 8.46 0.67
N GLN A 43 -23.17 8.14 0.74
CA GLN A 43 -22.48 7.21 -0.16
C GLN A 43 -22.54 5.77 0.32
N HIS A 44 -23.35 5.48 1.34
CA HIS A 44 -23.51 4.17 1.96
C HIS A 44 -22.18 3.55 2.46
N THR A 45 -21.17 4.36 2.77
CA THR A 45 -19.87 3.89 3.28
C THR A 45 -19.86 4.04 4.81
N ALA A 46 -19.92 2.93 5.55
CA ALA A 46 -19.98 2.96 7.02
C ALA A 46 -18.65 3.38 7.65
N ASN A 47 -17.52 3.05 7.02
CA ASN A 47 -16.21 3.57 7.40
C ASN A 47 -16.02 4.99 6.83
N ALA A 48 -16.24 6.01 7.67
CA ALA A 48 -16.07 7.41 7.27
C ALA A 48 -14.65 7.74 6.79
N VAL A 49 -13.61 7.08 7.32
CA VAL A 49 -12.21 7.28 6.88
C VAL A 49 -12.03 6.74 5.46
N ALA A 50 -12.58 5.56 5.16
CA ALA A 50 -12.56 5.02 3.80
C ALA A 50 -13.34 5.91 2.82
N SER A 51 -14.49 6.47 3.23
CA SER A 51 -15.20 7.45 2.39
C SER A 51 -14.35 8.69 2.11
N VAL A 52 -13.63 9.21 3.12
CA VAL A 52 -12.73 10.33 2.90
C VAL A 52 -11.64 9.95 1.91
N ASN A 53 -10.96 8.82 2.11
CA ASN A 53 -9.80 8.44 1.29
C ASN A 53 -10.17 8.02 -0.13
N PHE A 54 -11.29 7.33 -0.33
CA PHE A 54 -11.61 6.65 -1.59
C PHE A 54 -12.80 7.25 -2.36
N ASP A 55 -13.51 8.23 -1.79
CA ASP A 55 -14.60 8.95 -2.46
C ASP A 55 -14.36 10.47 -2.43
N GLN A 56 -14.26 11.08 -1.25
CA GLN A 56 -14.17 12.55 -1.14
C GLN A 56 -12.80 13.10 -1.53
N ARG A 57 -11.74 12.37 -1.20
CA ARG A 57 -10.32 12.70 -1.46
C ARG A 57 -9.63 11.56 -2.20
N ALA A 58 -10.38 10.87 -3.06
CA ALA A 58 -9.90 9.76 -3.88
C ALA A 58 -8.66 10.12 -4.73
N PHE A 59 -8.52 11.40 -5.10
CA PHE A 59 -7.36 11.90 -5.83
C PHE A 59 -6.08 11.93 -4.98
N ASP A 60 -6.19 12.17 -3.67
CA ASP A 60 -5.03 12.16 -2.78
C ASP A 60 -4.50 10.74 -2.60
N THR A 61 -5.38 9.75 -2.49
CA THR A 61 -5.02 8.33 -2.45
C THR A 61 -4.36 7.86 -3.75
N LEU A 62 -4.83 8.31 -4.92
CA LEU A 62 -4.13 8.08 -6.20
C LEU A 62 -2.70 8.65 -6.16
N GLY A 63 -2.51 9.81 -5.53
CA GLY A 63 -1.19 10.39 -5.32
C GLY A 63 -0.31 9.52 -4.41
N GLU A 64 -0.85 9.07 -3.27
CA GLU A 64 -0.16 8.20 -2.32
C GLU A 64 0.27 6.87 -2.94
N GLU A 65 -0.61 6.22 -3.70
CA GLU A 65 -0.33 4.97 -4.40
C GLU A 65 0.77 5.20 -5.47
N THR A 66 0.65 6.25 -6.28
CA THR A 66 1.67 6.61 -7.28
C THR A 66 3.04 6.87 -6.65
N ILE A 67 3.09 7.49 -5.46
CA ILE A 67 4.35 7.68 -4.70
C ILE A 67 4.93 6.34 -4.28
N LEU A 68 4.12 5.40 -3.80
CA LEU A 68 4.57 4.07 -3.42
C LEU A 68 5.09 3.30 -4.64
N LEU A 69 4.33 3.25 -5.74
CA LEU A 69 4.76 2.64 -7.00
C LEU A 69 6.10 3.23 -7.47
N ALA A 70 6.24 4.56 -7.47
CA ALA A 70 7.47 5.22 -7.84
C ALA A 70 8.64 4.85 -6.90
N ALA A 71 8.39 4.73 -5.59
CA ALA A 71 9.40 4.32 -4.63
C ALA A 71 9.85 2.86 -4.85
N VAL A 72 8.92 1.94 -5.13
CA VAL A 72 9.19 0.53 -5.43
C VAL A 72 9.97 0.41 -6.73
N LEU A 73 9.56 1.10 -7.79
CA LEU A 73 10.28 1.15 -9.07
C LEU A 73 11.69 1.75 -8.90
N GLY A 74 11.82 2.86 -8.18
CA GLY A 74 13.12 3.46 -7.89
C GLY A 74 14.04 2.53 -7.12
N ALA A 75 13.54 1.90 -6.06
CA ALA A 75 14.32 0.94 -5.26
C ALA A 75 14.70 -0.30 -6.06
N THR A 76 13.79 -0.87 -6.86
CA THR A 76 14.09 -2.05 -7.70
C THR A 76 15.13 -1.73 -8.78
N MET A 77 15.12 -0.51 -9.34
CA MET A 77 16.13 -0.05 -10.29
C MET A 77 17.50 0.13 -9.63
N LEU A 78 17.54 0.71 -8.42
CA LEU A 78 18.78 0.92 -7.66
C LEU A 78 19.39 -0.39 -7.14
N LEU A 79 18.55 -1.34 -6.72
CA LEU A 79 18.92 -2.65 -6.20
C LEU A 79 19.09 -3.71 -7.31
N ARG A 80 19.10 -3.29 -8.58
CA ARG A 80 19.31 -4.19 -9.71
C ARG A 80 20.77 -4.64 -9.72
N PRO A 81 21.06 -5.95 -9.74
CA PRO A 81 22.43 -6.43 -9.66
C PRO A 81 23.32 -5.87 -10.79
N ALA A 82 24.52 -5.41 -10.45
CA ALA A 82 25.51 -4.95 -11.42
C ALA A 82 26.05 -6.13 -12.24
N ARG A 83 26.56 -5.86 -13.46
CA ARG A 83 27.05 -6.92 -14.39
C ARG A 83 28.14 -7.82 -13.78
N ASP A 84 28.88 -7.32 -12.80
CA ASP A 84 29.99 -8.02 -12.15
C ASP A 84 29.60 -8.68 -10.81
N GLU A 85 28.35 -8.49 -10.36
CA GLU A 85 27.83 -9.13 -9.14
C GLU A 85 27.47 -10.59 -9.41
N HIS A 86 28.27 -11.48 -8.84
CA HIS A 86 28.02 -12.91 -8.91
C HIS A 86 26.95 -13.30 -7.89
N LYS A 87 25.83 -13.84 -8.38
CA LYS A 87 24.81 -14.47 -7.52
C LYS A 87 25.37 -15.71 -6.85
N GLU A 88 25.91 -15.56 -5.65
CA GLU A 88 26.15 -16.70 -4.79
C GLU A 88 24.82 -17.28 -4.35
N ARG A 89 24.64 -18.59 -4.54
CA ARG A 89 23.45 -19.27 -4.02
C ARG A 89 23.54 -19.24 -2.49
N PRO A 90 22.61 -18.58 -1.78
CA PRO A 90 22.62 -18.61 -0.33
C PRO A 90 22.66 -20.07 0.16
N ALA A 91 23.59 -20.35 1.08
CA ALA A 91 23.59 -21.60 1.80
C ALA A 91 22.26 -21.74 2.54
N ALA A 92 21.67 -22.94 2.53
CA ALA A 92 20.42 -23.19 3.24
C ALA A 92 20.66 -22.94 4.74
N ALA A 93 20.19 -21.79 5.25
CA ALA A 93 20.24 -21.49 6.66
C ALA A 93 19.22 -22.39 7.39
N ARG A 94 19.68 -23.10 8.41
CA ARG A 94 18.83 -24.01 9.18
C ARG A 94 17.87 -23.17 10.05
N VAL A 95 16.63 -23.00 9.60
CA VAL A 95 15.58 -22.32 10.36
C VAL A 95 15.24 -23.15 11.60
N LEU A 96 15.15 -22.50 12.77
CA LEU A 96 14.75 -23.15 14.03
C LEU A 96 13.36 -23.81 13.87
N PRO A 97 13.14 -25.04 14.37
CA PRO A 97 11.85 -25.72 14.25
C PRO A 97 10.68 -24.89 14.79
N THR A 98 10.91 -24.14 15.88
CA THR A 98 9.92 -23.24 16.48
C THR A 98 9.52 -22.12 15.53
N THR A 99 10.49 -21.45 14.89
CA THR A 99 10.23 -20.38 13.91
C THR A 99 9.44 -20.89 12.71
N ARG A 100 9.79 -22.09 12.22
CA ARG A 100 9.07 -22.74 11.13
C ARG A 100 7.62 -23.03 11.52
N LEU A 101 7.40 -23.60 12.71
CA LEU A 101 6.06 -23.88 13.22
C LEU A 101 5.22 -22.60 13.32
N PHE A 102 5.76 -21.56 13.97
CA PHE A 102 5.06 -20.29 14.12
C PHE A 102 4.71 -19.67 12.77
N GLY A 103 5.64 -19.59 11.82
CA GLY A 103 5.31 -18.99 10.53
C GLY A 103 4.38 -19.84 9.67
N THR A 104 4.42 -21.17 9.75
CA THR A 104 3.43 -22.03 9.07
C THR A 104 2.01 -21.81 9.61
N VAL A 105 1.86 -21.59 10.92
CA VAL A 105 0.56 -21.32 11.55
C VAL A 105 0.10 -19.88 11.31
N LEU A 106 1.00 -18.91 11.47
CA LEU A 106 0.66 -17.48 11.37
C LEU A 106 0.45 -17.02 9.93
N LEU A 107 1.07 -17.65 8.93
CA LEU A 107 0.91 -17.27 7.52
C LEU A 107 -0.56 -17.28 7.08
N PRO A 108 -1.33 -18.38 7.18
CA PRO A 108 -2.72 -18.40 6.72
C PRO A 108 -3.60 -17.45 7.52
N VAL A 109 -3.35 -17.29 8.82
CA VAL A 109 -4.07 -16.34 9.68
C VAL A 109 -3.82 -14.91 9.19
N THR A 110 -2.56 -14.54 8.97
CA THR A 110 -2.18 -13.19 8.53
C THR A 110 -2.73 -12.90 7.14
N VAL A 111 -2.65 -13.84 6.21
CA VAL A 111 -3.19 -13.68 4.84
C VAL A 111 -4.71 -13.52 4.88
N LEU A 112 -5.42 -14.36 5.64
CA LEU A 112 -6.87 -14.25 5.80
C LEU A 112 -7.27 -12.90 6.43
N THR A 113 -6.55 -12.46 7.46
CA THR A 113 -6.77 -11.15 8.08
C THR A 113 -6.53 -10.02 7.08
N GLY A 114 -5.48 -10.09 6.26
CA GLY A 114 -5.20 -9.10 5.23
C GLY A 114 -6.34 -9.00 4.21
N PHE A 115 -6.80 -10.14 3.68
CA PHE A 115 -7.96 -10.17 2.77
C PHE A 115 -9.23 -9.63 3.43
N TYR A 116 -9.48 -9.99 4.68
CA TYR A 116 -10.63 -9.48 5.44
C TYR A 116 -10.60 -7.96 5.57
N VAL A 117 -9.44 -7.39 5.93
CA VAL A 117 -9.25 -5.94 6.09
C VAL A 117 -9.45 -5.19 4.77
N VAL A 118 -8.96 -5.74 3.65
CA VAL A 118 -9.21 -5.15 2.32
C VAL A 118 -10.70 -5.25 1.97
N ALA A 119 -11.29 -6.45 2.05
CA ALA A 119 -12.68 -6.69 1.60
C ALA A 119 -13.75 -5.91 2.40
N HIS A 120 -13.46 -5.55 3.65
CA HIS A 120 -14.37 -4.81 4.53
C HIS A 120 -13.97 -3.35 4.71
N GLY A 121 -13.04 -2.81 3.91
CA GLY A 121 -12.51 -1.45 4.09
C GLY A 121 -13.58 -0.35 4.15
N GLN A 122 -14.67 -0.50 3.40
CA GLN A 122 -15.84 0.39 3.36
C GLN A 122 -16.77 0.26 4.58
N ILE A 123 -16.62 -0.79 5.39
CA ILE A 123 -17.50 -1.12 6.53
C ILE A 123 -16.79 -0.92 7.87
N SER A 124 -15.57 -1.46 8.00
CA SER A 124 -14.81 -1.52 9.25
C SER A 124 -13.50 -0.73 9.15
N PRO A 125 -12.89 -0.36 10.30
CA PRO A 125 -11.58 0.27 10.30
C PRO A 125 -10.53 -0.57 9.58
N GLY A 126 -9.75 0.07 8.70
CA GLY A 126 -8.80 -0.59 7.83
C GLY A 126 -8.86 -0.01 6.41
N GLY A 127 -8.68 -0.87 5.42
CA GLY A 127 -8.67 -0.51 4.01
C GLY A 127 -7.59 -1.24 3.22
N GLY A 128 -7.43 -0.83 1.96
CA GLY A 128 -6.49 -1.38 0.99
C GLY A 128 -5.07 -1.29 1.50
N PHE A 129 -4.65 -0.12 1.98
CA PHE A 129 -3.28 0.09 2.42
C PHE A 129 -2.89 -0.82 3.60
N GLN A 130 -3.64 -0.77 4.70
CA GLN A 130 -3.34 -1.58 5.89
C GLN A 130 -3.48 -3.07 5.58
N GLY A 131 -4.54 -3.47 4.87
CA GLY A 131 -4.75 -4.85 4.46
C GLY A 131 -3.65 -5.37 3.53
N GLY A 132 -3.18 -4.53 2.59
CA GLY A 132 -2.07 -4.83 1.69
C GLY A 132 -0.75 -5.05 2.43
N VAL A 133 -0.43 -4.20 3.42
CA VAL A 133 0.74 -4.40 4.29
C VAL A 133 0.63 -5.71 5.09
N VAL A 134 -0.56 -6.04 5.60
CA VAL A 134 -0.79 -7.32 6.30
C VAL A 134 -0.61 -8.52 5.34
N LEU A 135 -1.15 -8.46 4.12
CA LEU A 135 -0.95 -9.48 3.09
C LEU A 135 0.52 -9.67 2.75
N ALA A 136 1.24 -8.56 2.52
CA ALA A 136 2.68 -8.58 2.29
C ALA A 136 3.42 -9.23 3.46
N THR A 137 3.08 -8.86 4.70
CA THR A 137 3.66 -9.43 5.92
C THR A 137 3.43 -10.94 6.00
N GLY A 138 2.22 -11.42 5.71
CA GLY A 138 1.91 -12.85 5.68
C GLY A 138 2.80 -13.63 4.72
N LEU A 139 3.04 -13.08 3.52
CA LEU A 139 3.97 -13.69 2.55
C LEU A 139 5.44 -13.59 2.97
N HIS A 140 5.83 -12.59 3.77
CA HIS A 140 7.18 -12.50 4.36
C HIS A 140 7.36 -13.42 5.57
N LEU A 141 6.31 -13.78 6.30
CA LEU A 141 6.40 -14.84 7.30
C LEU A 141 6.81 -16.17 6.65
N ALA A 142 6.37 -16.41 5.41
CA ALA A 142 6.85 -17.54 4.61
C ALA A 142 8.38 -17.46 4.38
N TYR A 143 8.95 -16.26 4.19
CA TYR A 143 10.39 -16.04 4.08
C TYR A 143 11.13 -16.45 5.36
N VAL A 144 10.61 -16.03 6.53
CA VAL A 144 11.27 -16.29 7.82
C VAL A 144 11.13 -17.76 8.26
N ALA A 145 10.03 -18.41 7.86
CA ALA A 145 9.67 -19.74 8.34
C ALA A 145 10.09 -20.87 7.40
N ALA A 146 10.24 -20.59 6.10
CA ALA A 146 10.64 -21.57 5.11
C ALA A 146 12.09 -21.36 4.65
N ASP A 147 12.65 -22.39 4.01
CA ASP A 147 13.94 -22.27 3.32
C ASP A 147 13.81 -21.28 2.15
N TYR A 148 14.79 -20.39 2.00
CA TYR A 148 14.88 -19.40 0.91
C TYR A 148 14.61 -20.00 -0.48
N ARG A 149 14.99 -21.28 -0.70
CA ARG A 149 14.74 -22.00 -1.95
C ARG A 149 13.27 -22.30 -2.22
N VAL A 150 12.51 -22.62 -1.18
CA VAL A 150 11.06 -22.84 -1.30
C VAL A 150 10.43 -21.51 -1.72
N LEU A 151 10.88 -20.42 -1.13
CA LEU A 151 10.35 -19.08 -1.40
C LEU A 151 10.57 -18.58 -2.82
N GLN A 152 11.75 -18.80 -3.43
CA GLN A 152 11.99 -18.42 -4.83
C GLN A 152 10.97 -19.05 -5.80
N ARG A 153 10.40 -20.20 -5.43
CA ARG A 153 9.37 -20.88 -6.24
C ARG A 153 7.96 -20.32 -5.99
N VAL A 154 7.69 -19.73 -4.82
CA VAL A 154 6.37 -19.17 -4.47
C VAL A 154 6.25 -17.67 -4.73
N ARG A 155 7.35 -16.98 -5.06
CA ARG A 155 7.39 -15.53 -5.31
C ARG A 155 7.69 -15.23 -6.78
N PRO A 156 6.70 -15.24 -7.68
CA PRO A 156 6.90 -14.78 -9.06
C PRO A 156 7.01 -13.26 -9.07
N LEU A 157 8.20 -12.71 -8.80
CA LEU A 157 8.45 -11.27 -8.71
C LEU A 157 7.96 -10.50 -9.95
N ALA A 158 8.10 -11.08 -11.14
CA ALA A 158 7.59 -10.49 -12.36
C ALA A 158 6.05 -10.38 -12.39
N VAL A 159 5.34 -11.36 -11.82
CA VAL A 159 3.87 -11.30 -11.72
C VAL A 159 3.45 -10.26 -10.70
N LEU A 160 4.20 -10.12 -9.60
CA LEU A 160 3.94 -9.09 -8.59
C LEU A 160 4.20 -7.68 -9.11
N ASP A 161 5.30 -7.45 -9.84
CA ASP A 161 5.56 -6.16 -10.52
C ASP A 161 4.45 -5.82 -11.51
N VAL A 162 3.97 -6.81 -12.28
CA VAL A 162 2.85 -6.59 -13.21
C VAL A 162 1.56 -6.32 -12.44
N ALA A 163 1.30 -7.04 -11.35
CA ALA A 163 0.12 -6.82 -10.51
C ALA A 163 0.11 -5.41 -9.90
N ASP A 164 1.28 -4.92 -9.46
CA ASP A 164 1.49 -3.56 -8.94
C ASP A 164 1.09 -2.51 -9.98
N ALA A 165 1.66 -2.61 -11.18
CA ALA A 165 1.36 -1.70 -12.29
C ALA A 165 -0.11 -1.79 -12.77
N VAL A 166 -0.68 -3.00 -12.81
CA VAL A 166 -2.09 -3.21 -13.20
C VAL A 166 -3.03 -2.64 -12.14
N ALA A 167 -2.71 -2.76 -10.85
CA ALA A 167 -3.52 -2.23 -9.77
C ALA A 167 -3.57 -0.70 -9.79
N ALA A 168 -2.42 -0.03 -9.87
CA ALA A 168 -2.36 1.43 -10.02
C ALA A 168 -3.05 1.91 -11.32
N GLY A 169 -2.85 1.16 -12.41
CA GLY A 169 -3.55 1.40 -13.68
C GLY A 169 -5.07 1.26 -13.56
N ALA A 170 -5.54 0.27 -12.79
CA ALA A 170 -6.97 0.03 -12.57
C ALA A 170 -7.62 1.16 -11.77
N TYR A 171 -6.95 1.69 -10.74
CA TYR A 171 -7.43 2.84 -9.98
C TYR A 171 -7.62 4.06 -10.90
N THR A 172 -6.60 4.37 -11.72
CA THR A 172 -6.68 5.46 -12.69
C THR A 172 -7.78 5.23 -13.72
N ALA A 173 -7.89 4.01 -14.26
CA ALA A 173 -8.92 3.66 -15.24
C ALA A 173 -10.34 3.80 -14.68
N LEU A 174 -10.57 3.37 -13.44
CA LEU A 174 -11.85 3.57 -12.75
C LEU A 174 -12.21 5.05 -12.63
N GLY A 175 -11.24 5.92 -12.36
CA GLY A 175 -11.45 7.36 -12.37
C GLY A 175 -11.81 7.91 -13.76
N LEU A 176 -11.16 7.42 -14.82
CA LEU A 176 -11.44 7.79 -16.21
C LEU A 176 -12.84 7.35 -16.66
N VAL A 177 -13.37 6.24 -16.13
CA VAL A 177 -14.77 5.82 -16.35
C VAL A 177 -15.75 6.88 -15.86
N GLY A 178 -15.45 7.57 -14.75
CA GLY A 178 -16.24 8.70 -14.26
C GLY A 178 -16.34 9.83 -15.30
N ILE A 179 -15.19 10.25 -15.84
CA ILE A 179 -15.13 11.27 -16.90
C ILE A 179 -15.90 10.81 -18.15
N ALA A 180 -15.68 9.58 -18.59
CA ALA A 180 -16.37 9.01 -19.75
C ALA A 180 -17.90 8.93 -19.56
N SER A 181 -18.36 8.81 -18.31
CA SER A 181 -19.78 8.80 -17.94
C SER A 181 -20.36 10.21 -17.76
N GLY A 182 -19.58 11.27 -18.02
CA GLY A 182 -20.02 12.67 -17.90
C GLY A 182 -20.01 13.23 -16.48
N VAL A 183 -19.38 12.55 -15.52
CA VAL A 183 -19.21 13.00 -14.13
C VAL A 183 -17.74 13.33 -13.83
N ALA A 184 -17.45 13.86 -12.64
CA ALA A 184 -16.08 14.16 -12.25
C ALA A 184 -15.21 12.88 -12.17
N PHE A 185 -13.90 13.03 -12.34
CA PHE A 185 -12.93 11.95 -12.14
C PHE A 185 -13.09 11.33 -10.75
N LEU A 186 -13.10 9.99 -10.67
CA LEU A 186 -13.33 9.20 -9.45
C LEU A 186 -14.68 9.45 -8.75
N ALA A 187 -15.62 10.16 -9.38
CA ALA A 187 -16.98 10.24 -8.85
C ALA A 187 -17.64 8.86 -8.91
N ASN A 188 -18.43 8.55 -7.88
CA ASN A 188 -19.12 7.28 -7.79
C ASN A 188 -20.17 7.12 -8.92
N THR A 189 -19.91 6.24 -9.87
CA THR A 189 -20.81 5.91 -10.98
C THR A 189 -21.55 4.59 -10.77
N LEU A 190 -21.22 3.84 -9.72
CA LEU A 190 -21.77 2.52 -9.44
C LEU A 190 -22.92 2.57 -8.43
N PRO A 191 -23.85 1.59 -8.45
CA PRO A 191 -24.88 1.48 -7.43
C PRO A 191 -24.28 1.38 -6.02
N LEU A 192 -24.81 2.16 -5.09
CA LEU A 192 -24.27 2.27 -3.73
C LEU A 192 -24.48 1.02 -2.86
N GLY A 193 -25.30 0.07 -3.30
CA GLY A 193 -25.62 -1.14 -2.54
C GLY A 193 -26.37 -0.86 -1.23
N THR A 194 -26.39 -1.86 -0.35
CA THR A 194 -27.07 -1.77 0.96
C THR A 194 -26.08 -1.32 2.02
N PHE A 195 -26.39 -0.25 2.75
CA PHE A 195 -25.51 0.26 3.81
C PHE A 195 -25.07 -0.85 4.80
N GLY A 196 -23.77 -0.88 5.10
CA GLY A 196 -23.20 -1.85 6.05
C GLY A 196 -22.92 -3.25 5.48
N THR A 197 -23.16 -3.49 4.19
CA THR A 197 -22.76 -4.75 3.52
C THR A 197 -21.47 -4.60 2.73
N VAL A 198 -20.86 -5.73 2.34
CA VAL A 198 -19.64 -5.74 1.51
C VAL A 198 -19.82 -5.12 0.12
N THR A 199 -21.05 -5.07 -0.37
CA THR A 199 -21.41 -4.45 -1.65
C THR A 199 -21.76 -2.97 -1.53
N SER A 200 -21.61 -2.38 -0.34
CA SER A 200 -21.88 -0.96 -0.11
C SER A 200 -20.77 -0.04 -0.61
N GLY A 201 -21.06 1.24 -0.79
CA GLY A 201 -20.03 2.25 -1.12
C GLY A 201 -19.78 2.46 -2.61
N GLY A 202 -20.42 1.69 -3.50
CA GLY A 202 -20.28 1.82 -4.95
C GLY A 202 -18.83 1.62 -5.42
N LEU A 203 -18.17 2.68 -5.86
CA LEU A 203 -16.78 2.67 -6.34
C LEU A 203 -15.75 2.40 -5.23
N VAL A 204 -16.03 2.82 -3.99
CA VAL A 204 -15.11 2.73 -2.83
C VAL A 204 -14.46 1.35 -2.66
N PRO A 205 -15.21 0.23 -2.57
CA PRO A 205 -14.60 -1.10 -2.41
C PRO A 205 -13.68 -1.50 -3.57
N LEU A 206 -13.91 -1.03 -4.79
CA LEU A 206 -13.11 -1.38 -5.96
C LEU A 206 -11.75 -0.67 -5.95
N VAL A 207 -11.76 0.65 -5.74
CA VAL A 207 -10.52 1.43 -5.64
C VAL A 207 -9.71 1.03 -4.40
N ASN A 208 -10.39 0.70 -3.29
CA ASN A 208 -9.77 0.14 -2.09
C ASN A 208 -9.11 -1.23 -2.35
N ALA A 209 -9.73 -2.09 -3.15
CA ALA A 209 -9.14 -3.37 -3.55
C ALA A 209 -7.93 -3.19 -4.48
N ALA A 210 -7.99 -2.24 -5.41
CA ALA A 210 -6.85 -1.87 -6.27
C ALA A 210 -5.64 -1.46 -5.40
N VAL A 211 -5.83 -0.50 -4.48
CA VAL A 211 -4.78 -0.09 -3.53
C VAL A 211 -4.27 -1.28 -2.70
N GLY A 212 -5.16 -2.18 -2.27
CA GLY A 212 -4.76 -3.37 -1.51
C GLY A 212 -3.84 -4.31 -2.29
N ILE A 213 -4.10 -4.50 -3.59
CA ILE A 213 -3.26 -5.31 -4.48
C ILE A 213 -1.92 -4.62 -4.72
N GLU A 214 -1.95 -3.34 -5.07
CA GLU A 214 -0.75 -2.52 -5.29
C GLU A 214 0.17 -2.57 -4.07
N VAL A 215 -0.32 -2.13 -2.91
CA VAL A 215 0.46 -2.08 -1.67
C VAL A 215 0.99 -3.46 -1.29
N ALA A 216 0.19 -4.53 -1.41
CA ALA A 216 0.68 -5.87 -1.16
C ALA A 216 1.83 -6.22 -2.11
N SER A 217 1.63 -6.07 -3.42
CA SER A 217 2.60 -6.44 -4.44
C SER A 217 3.89 -5.61 -4.38
N GLY A 218 3.78 -4.28 -4.31
CA GLY A 218 4.91 -3.36 -4.22
C GLY A 218 5.75 -3.57 -2.96
N VAL A 219 5.12 -3.73 -1.77
CA VAL A 219 5.86 -4.05 -0.54
C VAL A 219 6.54 -5.41 -0.65
N ILE A 220 5.90 -6.39 -1.29
CA ILE A 220 6.54 -7.70 -1.47
C ILE A 220 7.75 -7.61 -2.37
N VAL A 221 7.66 -6.92 -3.49
CA VAL A 221 8.79 -6.71 -4.41
C VAL A 221 9.91 -5.96 -3.69
N LEU A 222 9.60 -4.86 -3.01
CA LEU A 222 10.56 -4.02 -2.32
C LEU A 222 11.39 -4.82 -1.32
N VAL A 223 10.71 -5.54 -0.41
CA VAL A 223 11.40 -6.33 0.62
C VAL A 223 12.16 -7.49 -0.01
N ALA A 224 11.67 -8.12 -1.09
CA ALA A 224 12.45 -9.12 -1.82
C ALA A 224 13.77 -8.56 -2.33
N ARG A 225 13.75 -7.39 -2.99
CA ARG A 225 14.96 -6.79 -3.56
C ARG A 225 15.98 -6.45 -2.49
N PHE A 226 15.53 -5.92 -1.34
CA PHE A 226 16.42 -5.68 -0.21
C PHE A 226 17.03 -6.96 0.34
N LEU A 227 16.25 -8.04 0.45
CA LEU A 227 16.73 -9.33 0.94
C LEU A 227 17.71 -9.98 -0.04
N ASP A 228 17.41 -9.95 -1.34
CA ASP A 228 18.30 -10.47 -2.39
C ASP A 228 19.68 -9.77 -2.31
N GLN A 229 19.69 -8.45 -2.20
CA GLN A 229 20.93 -7.66 -2.09
C GLN A 229 21.66 -7.86 -0.76
N ALA A 230 20.95 -7.95 0.37
CA ALA A 230 21.57 -8.21 1.66
C ALA A 230 22.29 -9.57 1.69
N VAL A 231 21.70 -10.60 1.06
CA VAL A 231 22.31 -11.91 0.91
C VAL A 231 23.56 -11.83 0.02
N GLU A 232 23.49 -11.13 -1.11
CA GLU A 232 24.63 -10.95 -2.04
C GLU A 232 25.84 -10.27 -1.36
N VAL A 233 25.62 -9.19 -0.60
CA VAL A 233 26.69 -8.48 0.13
C VAL A 233 27.36 -9.37 1.19
N SER A 234 26.57 -10.22 1.86
CA SER A 234 27.09 -11.11 2.92
C SER A 234 27.97 -12.25 2.39
N GLY A 235 27.68 -12.77 1.19
CA GLY A 235 28.50 -13.81 0.54
C GLY A 235 29.88 -13.30 0.12
N GLY A 236 29.96 -12.05 -0.38
CA GLY A 236 31.21 -11.43 -0.84
C GLY A 236 32.26 -11.21 0.25
N ARG A 237 31.85 -10.97 1.51
CA ARG A 237 32.78 -10.73 2.64
C ARG A 237 33.51 -11.99 3.12
N GLY A 238 33.06 -13.19 2.76
CA GLY A 238 33.70 -14.45 3.17
C GLY A 238 34.97 -14.81 2.40
N ARG A 239 35.27 -14.13 1.29
CA ARG A 239 36.41 -14.46 0.40
C ARG A 239 37.65 -13.58 0.56
N GLY A 240 37.59 -12.50 1.33
CA GLY A 240 38.70 -11.54 1.50
C GLY A 240 39.69 -11.85 2.63
N GLY A 241 39.52 -12.97 3.36
CA GLY A 241 40.23 -13.24 4.61
C GLY A 241 41.27 -14.38 4.60
N SER A 242 41.55 -15.03 3.47
CA SER A 242 42.54 -16.13 3.41
C SER A 242 43.63 -15.85 2.36
N ALA A 243 44.43 -14.83 2.59
CA ALA A 243 45.72 -14.66 1.92
C ALA A 243 46.69 -13.93 2.86
N SER A 244 47.27 -14.68 3.80
CA SER A 244 48.54 -14.37 4.45
C SER A 244 49.17 -15.66 4.97
#